data_AF-A0A957AWN2-F1
#
_entry.id   AF-A0A957AWN2-F1
#
_cell.length_a   1.000
_cell.length_b   1.000
_cell.length_c   1.000
_cell.angle_alpha   90.00
_cell.angle_beta   90.00
_cell.angle_gamma   90.00
#
_symmetry.space_group_name_H-M   'P 1'
#
loop_
_entity.id
_entity.type
_entity.pdbx_description
1 polymer ?
#
loop_
_entity_poly.entity_id
_entity_poly.type
_entity_poly.pdbx_seq_one_letter_code
_entity_poly.pdbx_strand_id
1 'polypeptide(L)'
;MDSSSTPTADEAAHDAFAGLSVTPAAVTAVKQTYHIPLRDRLKALVPSIVAAMAALVAIVIVVHVPGPTYSDPGMLAFMLALVIIFPLVLLLTLAIHEGGHLAGAAAAGLEFRLVTVGPWRLAREQRGLRLSFVRRNLLQWQGNAFCIPYGEHRLRARLIVFILGGPAATLAQTAVALLLRAKLADAPVPYWLAQTTFLFAYCPLAILPFTLFPMRFRGVTTDAAQLLILWRQTERFARRAAVNLLVAASIRGSRPRELDPAQLAVLTHLPPDAEEAQFGYYLAYLHALDMGDVPAAGRWLDLALRPFATQPDKPLTPAYVLAAAAFEARHGAGTAVGQEWLNLLPRESYNALAIENEQMLWQTRAIVSFAAGENAQAHRAAQRSLLLVPRLIEKGQAVVAEEVLGEILSATGAAAAEEKATFPGGTSDRNRWPAWGRGLALPVLALGVILALGVMWGNGRFSQHANQSQTYYQTGMTRLEDGRYQEAILAFDAAIHLNAGLDDAYWGRGQAYFALNQHTAAIHDFDRALQLQGERPNPWIYFYRGLSHTYLGHYPEAANDYQRLANTATDEHLRLAADHYLREINRLAGENTPEP
;
A
#
# COMPACT_ATOMS: atom_id res chain seq x y z
N MET A 1 -53.52 0.70 63.95
CA MET A 1 -52.71 1.87 64.32
C MET A 1 -51.33 1.32 64.64
N ASP A 2 -50.59 0.83 63.64
CA ASP A 2 -49.94 1.60 62.57
C ASP A 2 -49.18 2.79 63.13
N SER A 3 -47.91 2.55 63.46
CA SER A 3 -46.85 3.55 63.30
C SER A 3 -45.67 2.81 62.69
N SER A 4 -45.65 2.85 61.37
CA SER A 4 -44.53 2.51 60.52
C SER A 4 -43.30 3.32 60.96
N SER A 5 -42.25 2.62 61.39
CA SER A 5 -40.91 3.19 61.45
C SER A 5 -40.48 3.49 60.02
N THR A 6 -40.56 4.76 59.64
CA THR A 6 -39.93 5.28 58.42
C THR A 6 -38.42 4.99 58.48
N PRO A 7 -37.82 4.38 57.45
CA PRO A 7 -36.37 4.24 57.38
C PRO A 7 -35.74 5.62 57.35
N THR A 8 -34.62 5.78 58.05
CA THR A 8 -33.87 7.04 58.06
C THR A 8 -33.27 7.31 56.68
N ALA A 9 -33.08 8.60 56.33
CA ALA A 9 -32.60 9.03 55.01
C ALA A 9 -31.23 8.47 54.59
N ASP A 10 -30.48 7.85 55.51
CA ASP A 10 -29.21 7.15 55.21
C ASP A 10 -29.39 5.65 54.95
N GLU A 11 -30.50 5.02 55.35
CA GLU A 11 -30.82 3.61 55.04
C GLU A 11 -31.56 3.43 53.70
N ALA A 12 -32.01 4.53 53.10
CA ALA A 12 -32.46 4.59 51.72
C ALA A 12 -31.29 4.71 50.71
N ALA A 13 -30.05 4.94 51.16
CA ALA A 13 -28.86 5.01 50.31
C ALA A 13 -28.30 3.63 49.88
N HIS A 14 -29.19 2.64 49.71
CA HIS A 14 -29.05 1.61 48.66
C HIS A 14 -29.67 2.11 47.33
N ASP A 15 -29.62 3.43 47.14
CA ASP A 15 -30.16 4.12 45.97
C ASP A 15 -29.24 3.89 44.76
N ALA A 16 -29.74 2.99 43.92
CA ALA A 16 -29.19 2.57 42.65
C ALA A 16 -28.70 3.75 41.79
N PHE A 17 -27.50 3.59 41.22
CA PHE A 17 -27.04 4.41 40.11
C PHE A 17 -28.14 4.45 39.03
N ALA A 18 -28.68 5.63 38.72
CA ALA A 18 -29.89 5.81 37.91
C ALA A 18 -29.75 5.50 36.40
N GLY A 19 -28.67 4.84 35.99
CA GLY A 19 -28.31 4.62 34.59
C GLY A 19 -27.33 5.65 34.04
N LEU A 20 -26.88 5.45 32.80
CA LEU A 20 -25.90 6.31 32.14
C LEU A 20 -26.54 7.64 31.73
N SER A 21 -25.79 8.74 31.88
CA SER A 21 -26.24 10.05 31.42
C SER A 21 -26.20 10.17 29.89
N VAL A 22 -25.31 9.44 29.22
CA VAL A 22 -25.30 9.34 27.76
C VAL A 22 -26.34 8.31 27.32
N THR A 23 -27.30 8.71 26.47
CA THR A 23 -28.41 7.84 26.04
C THR A 23 -28.30 7.41 24.56
N PRO A 24 -28.94 6.29 24.15
CA PRO A 24 -29.01 5.87 22.76
C PRO A 24 -29.63 6.94 21.83
N ALA A 25 -30.64 7.66 22.33
CA ALA A 25 -31.30 8.74 21.60
C ALA A 25 -30.34 9.91 21.31
N ALA A 26 -29.53 10.32 22.30
CA ALA A 26 -28.55 11.39 22.13
C ALA A 26 -27.50 11.03 21.07
N VAL A 27 -26.99 9.79 21.10
CA VAL A 27 -26.06 9.27 20.09
C VAL A 27 -26.69 9.26 18.70
N THR A 28 -27.93 8.80 18.59
CA THR A 28 -28.65 8.71 17.31
C THR A 28 -28.88 10.09 16.70
N ALA A 29 -29.33 11.06 17.50
CA ALA A 29 -29.58 12.44 17.05
C ALA A 29 -28.31 13.06 16.46
N VAL A 30 -27.18 12.95 17.15
CA VAL A 30 -25.88 13.47 16.68
C VAL A 30 -25.41 12.81 15.38
N LYS A 31 -25.70 11.52 15.19
CA LYS A 31 -25.33 10.79 13.96
C LYS A 31 -26.17 11.17 12.75
N GLN A 32 -27.46 11.45 12.94
CA GLN A 32 -28.37 11.79 11.84
C GLN A 32 -28.07 13.16 11.21
N THR A 33 -27.54 14.11 11.98
CA THR A 33 -27.24 15.47 11.52
C THR A 33 -25.87 15.60 10.83
N TYR A 34 -25.09 14.52 10.75
CA TYR A 34 -23.71 14.61 10.28
C TYR A 34 -23.59 14.62 8.75
N HIS A 35 -23.04 15.71 8.21
CA HIS A 35 -22.58 15.80 6.83
C HIS A 35 -21.07 16.05 6.81
N ILE A 36 -20.31 15.23 6.07
CA ILE A 36 -18.86 15.41 5.92
C ILE A 36 -18.61 16.67 5.06
N PRO A 37 -17.97 17.73 5.60
CA PRO A 37 -17.67 18.95 4.87
C PRO A 37 -16.74 18.68 3.67
N LEU A 38 -16.90 19.44 2.58
CA LEU A 38 -16.06 19.29 1.39
C LEU A 38 -14.56 19.41 1.71
N ARG A 39 -14.18 20.33 2.60
CA ARG A 39 -12.79 20.52 3.06
C ARG A 39 -12.19 19.22 3.62
N ASP A 40 -12.93 18.48 4.43
CA ASP A 40 -12.43 17.26 5.05
C ASP A 40 -12.40 16.09 4.07
N ARG A 41 -13.33 16.07 3.10
CA ARG A 41 -13.23 15.18 1.94
C ARG A 41 -11.96 15.42 1.14
N LEU A 42 -11.58 16.69 0.91
CA LEU A 42 -10.36 17.05 0.19
C LEU A 42 -9.10 16.71 0.99
N LYS A 43 -9.07 16.97 2.31
CA LYS A 43 -7.94 16.56 3.17
C LYS A 43 -7.73 15.05 3.16
N ALA A 44 -8.80 14.26 3.08
CA ALA A 44 -8.71 12.81 2.98
C ALA A 44 -8.03 12.32 1.69
N LEU A 45 -7.91 13.17 0.65
CA LEU A 45 -7.21 12.84 -0.61
C LEU A 45 -5.70 13.07 -0.54
N VAL A 46 -5.21 13.88 0.39
CA VAL A 46 -3.78 14.25 0.46
C VAL A 46 -2.85 13.02 0.48
N PRO A 47 -3.08 11.99 1.30
CA PRO A 47 -2.22 10.81 1.32
C PRO A 47 -2.26 10.01 0.02
N SER A 48 -3.41 10.01 -0.68
CA SER A 48 -3.54 9.37 -1.99
C SER A 48 -2.74 10.12 -3.07
N ILE A 49 -2.70 11.45 -3.01
CA ILE A 49 -1.89 12.28 -3.90
C ILE A 49 -0.40 12.03 -3.65
N VAL A 50 0.00 12.00 -2.37
CA VAL A 50 1.37 11.64 -1.97
C VAL A 50 1.72 10.23 -2.47
N ALA A 51 0.77 9.27 -2.42
CA ALA A 51 0.94 7.93 -2.97
C ALA A 51 1.23 7.94 -4.46
N ALA A 52 0.42 8.69 -5.21
CA ALA A 52 0.55 8.78 -6.66
C ALA A 52 1.88 9.43 -7.07
N MET A 53 2.29 10.48 -6.37
CA MET A 53 3.59 11.12 -6.60
C MET A 53 4.76 10.19 -6.24
N ALA A 54 4.69 9.51 -5.10
CA ALA A 54 5.69 8.53 -4.67
C ALA A 54 5.84 7.40 -5.68
N ALA A 55 4.72 6.86 -6.16
CA ALA A 55 4.68 5.88 -7.23
C ALA A 55 5.35 6.40 -8.51
N LEU A 56 5.04 7.63 -8.93
CA LEU A 56 5.66 8.22 -10.13
C LEU A 56 7.18 8.35 -9.98
N VAL A 57 7.65 8.84 -8.84
CA VAL A 57 9.10 8.96 -8.55
C VAL A 57 9.77 7.58 -8.51
N ALA A 58 9.12 6.58 -7.90
CA ALA A 58 9.63 5.21 -7.87
C ALA A 58 9.78 4.62 -9.28
N ILE A 59 8.85 4.88 -10.21
CA ILE A 59 8.98 4.46 -11.61
C ILE A 59 10.25 5.07 -12.22
N VAL A 60 10.45 6.38 -12.06
CA VAL A 60 11.62 7.07 -12.59
C VAL A 60 12.90 6.43 -12.07
N ILE A 61 13.01 6.20 -10.76
CA ILE A 61 14.19 5.58 -10.15
C ILE A 61 14.47 4.20 -10.75
N VAL A 62 13.46 3.33 -10.84
CA VAL A 62 13.67 1.94 -11.28
C VAL A 62 13.99 1.86 -12.77
N VAL A 63 13.41 2.73 -13.61
CA VAL A 63 13.68 2.75 -15.06
C VAL A 63 15.12 3.18 -15.36
N HIS A 64 15.72 4.06 -14.55
CA HIS A 64 17.11 4.48 -14.72
C HIS A 64 18.13 3.43 -14.26
N VAL A 65 17.71 2.40 -13.53
CA VAL A 65 18.57 1.27 -13.18
C VAL A 65 18.56 0.26 -14.32
N PRO A 66 19.73 -0.04 -14.94
CA PRO A 66 19.86 -1.03 -16.00
C PRO A 66 19.18 -2.33 -15.58
N GLY A 67 18.36 -2.89 -16.47
CA GLY A 67 17.61 -4.10 -16.23
C GLY A 67 17.75 -5.08 -17.38
N PRO A 68 17.32 -6.33 -17.18
CA PRO A 68 17.53 -7.39 -18.15
C PRO A 68 16.88 -7.10 -19.49
N THR A 69 17.53 -7.54 -20.55
CA THR A 69 16.97 -7.52 -21.91
C THR A 69 15.88 -8.58 -22.02
N TYR A 70 14.80 -8.27 -22.74
CA TYR A 70 13.68 -9.18 -22.92
C TYR A 70 13.15 -9.10 -24.35
N SER A 71 12.65 -10.24 -24.85
CA SER A 71 11.94 -10.31 -26.12
C SER A 71 10.53 -9.70 -25.98
N ASP A 72 10.14 -8.88 -26.96
CA ASP A 72 8.90 -8.09 -26.94
C ASP A 72 7.65 -9.00 -26.75
N PRO A 73 6.87 -8.82 -25.69
CA PRO A 73 5.69 -9.63 -25.44
C PRO A 73 4.50 -9.17 -26.27
N GLY A 74 3.63 -10.10 -26.64
CA GLY A 74 2.25 -9.76 -26.98
C GLY A 74 1.52 -9.12 -25.79
N MET A 75 0.54 -8.25 -26.08
CA MET A 75 -0.26 -7.48 -25.11
C MET A 75 -0.86 -8.30 -23.95
N LEU A 76 -1.08 -9.61 -24.13
CA LEU A 76 -1.53 -10.53 -23.09
C LEU A 76 -0.55 -10.64 -21.90
N ALA A 77 0.76 -10.77 -22.15
CA ALA A 77 1.72 -10.97 -21.06
C ALA A 77 1.93 -9.68 -20.25
N PHE A 78 1.75 -8.52 -20.88
CA PHE A 78 1.67 -7.23 -20.19
C PHE A 78 0.43 -7.14 -19.28
N MET A 79 -0.75 -7.50 -19.81
CA MET A 79 -1.99 -7.49 -19.03
C MET A 79 -1.94 -8.44 -17.82
N LEU A 80 -1.35 -9.62 -17.98
CA LEU A 80 -1.17 -10.57 -16.88
C LEU A 80 -0.23 -10.03 -15.78
N ALA A 81 0.83 -9.30 -16.16
CA ALA A 81 1.73 -8.68 -15.19
C ALA A 81 1.02 -7.64 -14.30
N LEU A 82 0.13 -6.84 -14.88
CA LEU A 82 -0.58 -5.79 -14.17
C LEU A 82 -1.72 -6.32 -13.29
N VAL A 83 -2.45 -7.33 -13.76
CA VAL A 83 -3.64 -7.85 -13.08
C VAL A 83 -3.29 -8.92 -12.04
N ILE A 84 -2.24 -9.72 -12.26
CA ILE A 84 -1.91 -10.87 -11.40
C ILE A 84 -0.61 -10.62 -10.62
N ILE A 85 0.47 -10.27 -11.32
CA ILE A 85 1.81 -10.21 -10.69
C ILE A 85 1.92 -9.00 -9.74
N PHE A 86 1.44 -7.82 -10.13
CA PHE A 86 1.50 -6.62 -9.29
C PHE A 86 0.83 -6.80 -7.91
N PRO A 87 -0.43 -7.26 -7.81
CA PRO A 87 -1.06 -7.65 -6.54
C PRO A 87 -0.20 -8.56 -5.65
N LEU A 88 0.41 -9.59 -6.24
CA LEU A 88 1.19 -10.57 -5.51
C LEU A 88 2.50 -9.98 -4.99
N VAL A 89 3.20 -9.20 -5.82
CA VAL A 89 4.45 -8.53 -5.43
C VAL A 89 4.19 -7.47 -4.36
N LEU A 90 3.07 -6.74 -4.45
CA LEU A 90 2.68 -5.79 -3.42
C LEU A 90 2.37 -6.47 -2.08
N LEU A 91 1.62 -7.58 -2.08
CA LEU A 91 1.38 -8.38 -0.87
C LEU A 91 2.68 -8.94 -0.30
N LEU A 92 3.59 -9.42 -1.13
CA LEU A 92 4.89 -9.93 -0.70
C LEU A 92 5.75 -8.81 -0.08
N THR A 93 5.73 -7.62 -0.69
CA THR A 93 6.43 -6.44 -0.16
C THR A 93 5.89 -6.05 1.22
N LEU A 94 4.57 -6.03 1.38
CA LEU A 94 3.92 -5.82 2.68
C LEU A 94 4.29 -6.93 3.67
N ALA A 95 4.34 -8.19 3.25
CA ALA A 95 4.73 -9.30 4.10
C ALA A 95 6.18 -9.16 4.61
N ILE A 96 7.10 -8.73 3.74
CA ILE A 96 8.49 -8.48 4.10
C ILE A 96 8.58 -7.30 5.08
N HIS A 97 7.82 -6.23 4.85
CA HIS A 97 7.74 -5.09 5.75
C HIS A 97 7.23 -5.50 7.15
N GLU A 98 6.07 -6.16 7.23
CA GLU A 98 5.54 -6.63 8.51
C GLU A 98 6.46 -7.66 9.18
N GLY A 99 7.09 -8.53 8.39
CA GLY A 99 8.13 -9.45 8.87
C GLY A 99 9.33 -8.74 9.49
N GLY A 100 9.69 -7.57 8.95
CA GLY A 100 10.68 -6.68 9.53
C GLY A 100 10.31 -6.22 10.94
N HIS A 101 9.06 -5.79 11.15
CA HIS A 101 8.57 -5.46 12.49
C HIS A 101 8.65 -6.66 13.44
N LEU A 102 8.31 -7.86 12.98
CA LEU A 102 8.43 -9.08 13.79
C LEU A 102 9.87 -9.41 14.15
N ALA A 103 10.81 -9.26 13.21
CA ALA A 103 12.24 -9.43 13.46
C ALA A 103 12.76 -8.39 14.47
N GLY A 104 12.35 -7.13 14.32
CA GLY A 104 12.65 -6.06 15.27
C GLY A 104 12.07 -6.33 16.66
N ALA A 105 10.82 -6.80 16.73
CA ALA A 105 10.18 -7.23 17.98
C ALA A 105 10.96 -8.36 18.65
N ALA A 106 11.33 -9.41 17.91
CA ALA A 106 12.10 -10.53 18.44
C ALA A 106 13.46 -10.07 18.98
N ALA A 107 14.20 -9.24 18.23
CA ALA A 107 15.48 -8.66 18.66
C ALA A 107 15.33 -7.76 19.91
N ALA A 108 14.19 -7.08 20.03
CA ALA A 108 13.85 -6.24 21.18
C ALA A 108 13.21 -7.02 22.35
N GLY A 109 13.06 -8.35 22.24
CA GLY A 109 12.39 -9.17 23.25
C GLY A 109 10.92 -8.82 23.47
N LEU A 110 10.22 -8.34 22.44
CA LEU A 110 8.76 -8.17 22.45
C LEU A 110 8.09 -9.48 22.03
N GLU A 111 6.92 -9.77 22.58
CA GLU A 111 6.18 -10.99 22.27
C GLU A 111 5.26 -10.78 21.07
N PHE A 112 5.42 -11.60 20.05
CA PHE A 112 4.52 -11.63 18.89
C PHE A 112 3.10 -12.04 19.29
N ARG A 113 2.10 -11.26 18.87
CA ARG A 113 0.69 -11.57 19.09
C ARG A 113 -0.11 -11.71 17.80
N LEU A 114 0.13 -10.84 16.83
CA LEU A 114 -0.66 -10.79 15.62
C LEU A 114 0.13 -10.14 14.50
N VAL A 115 0.02 -10.69 13.29
CA VAL A 115 0.38 -9.98 12.06
C VAL A 115 -0.74 -10.15 11.04
N THR A 116 -1.08 -9.06 10.37
CA THR A 116 -1.98 -9.07 9.22
C THR A 116 -1.24 -8.56 8.00
N VAL A 117 -1.39 -9.25 6.87
CA VAL A 117 -0.87 -8.84 5.56
C VAL A 117 -1.99 -9.02 4.54
N GLY A 118 -2.61 -7.91 4.17
CA GLY A 118 -3.79 -7.95 3.30
C GLY A 118 -4.94 -8.77 3.91
N PRO A 119 -5.48 -9.77 3.21
CA PRO A 119 -6.55 -10.60 3.74
C PRO A 119 -6.05 -11.70 4.70
N TRP A 120 -4.74 -11.88 4.85
CA TRP A 120 -4.16 -12.93 5.69
C TRP A 120 -3.88 -12.41 7.09
N ARG A 121 -4.29 -13.17 8.09
CA ARG A 121 -4.07 -12.88 9.51
C ARG A 121 -3.43 -14.08 10.19
N LEU A 122 -2.25 -13.91 10.75
CA LEU A 122 -1.60 -14.88 11.62
C LEU A 122 -1.63 -14.36 13.06
N ALA A 123 -2.32 -15.04 13.95
CA ALA A 123 -2.48 -14.66 15.36
C ALA A 123 -1.98 -15.76 16.29
N ARG A 124 -1.41 -15.37 17.44
CA ARG A 124 -1.14 -16.26 18.57
C ARG A 124 -2.37 -16.26 19.49
N GLU A 125 -3.27 -17.21 19.24
CA GLU A 125 -4.42 -17.51 20.10
C GLU A 125 -3.97 -18.31 21.35
N GLN A 126 -4.86 -18.53 22.32
CA GLN A 126 -4.52 -19.25 23.55
C GLN A 126 -3.98 -20.67 23.31
N ARG A 127 -4.47 -21.35 22.26
CA ARG A 127 -4.12 -22.73 21.91
C ARG A 127 -3.01 -22.86 20.87
N GLY A 128 -2.40 -21.76 20.43
CA GLY A 128 -1.29 -21.76 19.48
C GLY A 128 -1.42 -20.71 18.36
N LEU A 129 -0.70 -20.93 17.27
CA LEU A 129 -0.74 -20.06 16.10
C LEU A 129 -1.90 -20.43 15.19
N ARG A 130 -2.63 -19.42 14.72
CA ARG A 130 -3.71 -19.61 13.75
C ARG A 130 -3.56 -18.67 12.57
N LEU A 131 -3.56 -19.26 11.38
CA LEU A 131 -3.75 -18.56 10.13
C LEU A 131 -5.24 -18.46 9.82
N SER A 132 -5.72 -17.26 9.51
CA SER A 132 -7.11 -16.97 9.17
C SER A 132 -7.20 -16.01 8.01
N PHE A 133 -8.31 -16.08 7.28
CA PHE A 133 -8.58 -15.24 6.11
C PHE A 133 -9.70 -14.23 6.44
N VAL A 134 -9.38 -12.95 6.37
CA VAL A 134 -10.28 -11.83 6.70
C VAL A 134 -11.08 -11.44 5.46
N ARG A 135 -12.27 -12.04 5.30
CA ARG A 135 -13.11 -11.97 4.09
C ARG A 135 -13.56 -10.57 3.64
N ARG A 136 -13.63 -9.58 4.54
CA ARG A 136 -14.02 -8.20 4.18
C ARG A 136 -12.84 -7.30 3.75
N ASN A 137 -11.62 -7.85 3.73
CA ASN A 137 -10.38 -7.12 3.48
C ASN A 137 -9.64 -7.53 2.20
N LEU A 138 -10.34 -8.09 1.22
CA LEU A 138 -9.73 -8.51 -0.05
C LEU A 138 -8.95 -7.40 -0.78
N LEU A 139 -9.33 -6.14 -0.56
CA LEU A 139 -8.70 -4.95 -1.16
C LEU A 139 -8.00 -4.06 -0.14
N GLN A 140 -7.87 -4.47 1.12
CA GLN A 140 -7.12 -3.72 2.12
C GLN A 140 -5.64 -4.05 1.97
N TRP A 141 -4.88 -3.21 1.27
CA TRP A 141 -3.43 -3.34 1.05
C TRP A 141 -2.61 -2.82 2.25
N GLN A 142 -3.07 -3.10 3.47
CA GLN A 142 -2.40 -2.69 4.69
C GLN A 142 -1.79 -3.90 5.37
N GLY A 143 -0.68 -3.67 6.06
CA GLY A 143 -0.13 -4.59 7.04
C GLY A 143 -0.28 -4.02 8.45
N ASN A 144 -0.25 -4.91 9.44
CA ASN A 144 -0.13 -4.51 10.84
C ASN A 144 0.49 -5.64 11.64
N ALA A 145 1.65 -5.38 12.22
CA ALA A 145 2.30 -6.21 13.22
C ALA A 145 1.98 -5.69 14.62
N PHE A 146 1.47 -6.57 15.47
CA PHE A 146 1.15 -6.27 16.85
C PHE A 146 1.94 -7.18 17.78
N CYS A 147 2.82 -6.56 18.55
CA CYS A 147 3.69 -7.19 19.53
C CYS A 147 3.57 -6.45 20.87
N ILE A 148 3.73 -7.18 21.97
CA ILE A 148 3.60 -6.61 23.31
C ILE A 148 4.92 -6.63 24.08
N PRO A 149 5.21 -5.61 24.90
CA PRO A 149 6.42 -5.58 25.72
C PRO A 149 6.31 -6.42 26.99
N TYR A 150 7.45 -6.94 27.46
CA TYR A 150 7.63 -7.45 28.82
C TYR A 150 8.18 -6.35 29.73
N GLY A 151 7.34 -5.85 30.65
CA GLY A 151 7.69 -4.82 31.61
C GLY A 151 8.12 -3.48 30.99
N GLU A 152 8.58 -2.56 31.84
CA GLU A 152 8.92 -1.19 31.46
C GLU A 152 10.40 -1.00 31.08
N HIS A 153 11.25 -1.98 31.41
CA HIS A 153 12.70 -1.85 31.23
C HIS A 153 13.07 -1.59 29.76
N ARG A 154 13.70 -0.43 29.53
CA ARG A 154 14.10 0.09 28.22
C ARG A 154 12.96 0.04 27.18
N LEU A 155 11.71 0.15 27.62
CA LEU A 155 10.53 0.01 26.77
C LEU A 155 10.62 0.89 25.51
N ARG A 156 11.05 2.14 25.68
CA ARG A 156 11.25 3.09 24.59
C ARG A 156 12.19 2.57 23.50
N ALA A 157 13.40 2.13 23.89
CA ALA A 157 14.39 1.64 22.95
C ALA A 157 13.90 0.38 22.23
N ARG A 158 13.21 -0.51 22.95
CA ARG A 158 12.63 -1.73 22.40
C ARG A 158 11.53 -1.44 21.37
N LEU A 159 10.65 -0.47 21.66
CA LEU A 159 9.63 -0.03 20.71
C LEU A 159 10.23 0.65 19.48
N ILE A 160 11.33 1.41 19.63
CA ILE A 160 12.05 2.00 18.48
C ILE A 160 12.59 0.91 17.56
N VAL A 161 13.25 -0.13 18.13
CA VAL A 161 13.78 -1.26 17.33
C VAL A 161 12.65 -2.00 16.62
N PHE A 162 11.52 -2.22 17.28
CA PHE A 162 10.33 -2.81 16.68
C PHE A 162 9.80 -1.99 15.49
N ILE A 163 9.63 -0.68 15.66
CA ILE A 163 9.08 0.17 14.59
C ILE A 163 10.07 0.31 13.43
N LEU A 164 11.38 0.41 13.71
CA LEU A 164 12.40 0.48 12.65
C LEU A 164 12.51 -0.79 11.82
N GLY A 165 12.10 -1.94 12.37
CA GLY A 165 12.17 -3.22 11.69
C GLY A 165 11.46 -3.24 10.33
N GLY A 166 10.27 -2.66 10.22
CA GLY A 166 9.51 -2.62 8.98
C GLY A 166 10.19 -1.81 7.87
N PRO A 167 10.46 -0.50 8.08
CA PRO A 167 11.19 0.33 7.13
C PRO A 167 12.56 -0.25 6.76
N ALA A 168 13.30 -0.83 7.71
CA ALA A 168 14.60 -1.45 7.44
C ALA A 168 14.47 -2.66 6.50
N ALA A 169 13.47 -3.52 6.70
CA ALA A 169 13.20 -4.65 5.82
C ALA A 169 12.79 -4.20 4.40
N THR A 170 11.97 -3.15 4.29
CA THR A 170 11.62 -2.57 2.98
C THR A 170 12.83 -1.99 2.27
N LEU A 171 13.70 -1.26 2.96
CA LEU A 171 14.95 -0.73 2.39
C LEU A 171 15.89 -1.85 1.94
N ALA A 172 16.03 -2.91 2.75
CA ALA A 172 16.81 -4.08 2.38
C ALA A 172 16.23 -4.78 1.14
N GLN A 173 14.91 -4.94 1.06
CA GLN A 173 14.23 -5.47 -0.13
C GLN A 173 14.52 -4.62 -1.37
N THR A 174 14.39 -3.28 -1.27
CA THR A 174 14.72 -2.37 -2.36
C THR A 174 16.16 -2.54 -2.82
N ALA A 175 17.12 -2.56 -1.89
CA ALA A 175 18.54 -2.69 -2.22
C ALA A 175 18.82 -4.01 -2.95
N VAL A 176 18.30 -5.13 -2.44
CA VAL A 176 18.44 -6.45 -3.06
C VAL A 176 17.79 -6.48 -4.44
N ALA A 177 16.60 -5.90 -4.61
CA ALA A 177 15.89 -5.87 -5.87
C ALA A 177 16.63 -5.06 -6.95
N LEU A 178 17.16 -3.89 -6.59
CA LEU A 178 17.93 -3.05 -7.50
C LEU A 178 19.27 -3.70 -7.88
N LEU A 179 19.96 -4.33 -6.92
CA LEU A 179 21.19 -5.07 -7.18
C LEU A 179 20.95 -6.26 -8.11
N LEU A 180 19.88 -7.04 -7.87
CA LEU A 180 19.49 -8.14 -8.74
C LEU A 180 19.21 -7.66 -10.16
N ARG A 181 18.47 -6.55 -10.30
CA ARG A 181 18.16 -5.95 -11.60
C ARG A 181 19.43 -5.53 -12.34
N ALA A 182 20.34 -4.83 -11.67
CA ALA A 182 21.61 -4.40 -12.24
C ALA A 182 22.50 -5.60 -12.65
N LYS A 183 22.51 -6.68 -11.86
CA LYS A 183 23.26 -7.90 -12.19
C LYS A 183 22.69 -8.67 -13.38
N LEU A 184 21.41 -8.48 -13.69
CA LEU A 184 20.75 -9.11 -14.82
C LEU A 184 20.74 -8.25 -16.08
N ALA A 185 21.35 -7.05 -16.08
CA ALA A 185 21.23 -6.07 -17.17
C ALA A 185 21.52 -6.66 -18.57
N ASP A 186 22.59 -7.44 -18.68
CA ASP A 186 23.02 -8.02 -19.96
C ASP A 186 22.45 -9.43 -20.20
N ALA A 187 21.66 -9.97 -19.27
CA ALA A 187 21.09 -11.30 -19.38
C ALA A 187 19.78 -11.24 -20.18
N PRO A 188 19.65 -12.03 -21.27
CA PRO A 188 18.36 -12.21 -21.92
C PRO A 188 17.46 -13.03 -20.99
N VAL A 189 16.34 -12.45 -20.57
CA VAL A 189 15.37 -13.13 -19.71
C VAL A 189 13.96 -13.09 -20.31
N PRO A 190 13.08 -14.04 -19.95
CA PRO A 190 11.68 -13.97 -20.30
C PRO A 190 11.02 -12.69 -19.78
N TYR A 191 10.11 -12.09 -20.57
CA TYR A 191 9.44 -10.84 -20.22
C TYR A 191 8.81 -10.82 -18.82
N TRP A 192 8.13 -11.90 -18.42
CA TRP A 192 7.50 -11.98 -17.09
C TRP A 192 8.53 -11.88 -15.95
N LEU A 193 9.75 -12.37 -16.16
CA LEU A 193 10.83 -12.30 -15.17
C LEU A 193 11.39 -10.87 -15.11
N ALA A 194 11.62 -10.24 -16.27
CA ALA A 194 12.00 -8.83 -16.33
C ALA A 194 10.97 -7.93 -15.61
N GLN A 195 9.67 -8.15 -15.85
CA GLN A 195 8.60 -7.44 -15.15
C GLN A 195 8.56 -7.73 -13.66
N THR A 196 8.78 -8.97 -13.25
CA THR A 196 8.82 -9.34 -11.83
C THR A 196 9.98 -8.61 -11.13
N THR A 197 11.18 -8.56 -11.72
CA THR A 197 12.30 -7.80 -11.14
C THR A 197 12.03 -6.30 -11.07
N PHE A 198 11.38 -5.73 -12.08
CA PHE A 198 10.94 -4.33 -12.06
C PHE A 198 9.96 -4.08 -10.91
N LEU A 199 8.89 -4.87 -10.82
CA LEU A 199 7.86 -4.73 -9.79
C LEU A 199 8.43 -4.94 -8.38
N PHE A 200 9.36 -5.87 -8.23
CA PHE A 200 10.01 -6.16 -6.95
C PHE A 200 10.93 -5.04 -6.46
N ALA A 201 11.45 -4.21 -7.37
CA ALA A 201 12.16 -2.97 -7.05
C ALA A 201 11.21 -1.78 -6.84
N TYR A 202 10.17 -1.70 -7.67
CA TYR A 202 9.19 -0.62 -7.68
C TYR A 202 8.28 -0.60 -6.45
N CYS A 203 7.64 -1.73 -6.12
CA CYS A 203 6.70 -1.82 -5.01
C CYS A 203 7.28 -1.35 -3.66
N PRO A 204 8.47 -1.79 -3.21
CA PRO A 204 9.03 -1.30 -1.95
C PRO A 204 9.34 0.20 -2.00
N LEU A 205 9.86 0.73 -3.11
CA LEU A 205 10.10 2.18 -3.29
C LEU A 205 8.80 2.99 -3.22
N ALA A 206 7.71 2.49 -3.83
CA ALA A 206 6.42 3.16 -3.83
C ALA A 206 5.78 3.23 -2.43
N ILE A 207 6.06 2.26 -1.56
CA ILE A 207 5.53 2.26 -0.19
C ILE A 207 6.41 3.00 0.83
N LEU A 208 7.71 3.21 0.56
CA LEU A 208 8.63 3.87 1.50
C LEU A 208 8.13 5.22 2.02
N PRO A 209 7.48 6.09 1.22
CA PRO A 209 6.93 7.34 1.75
C PRO A 209 5.85 7.13 2.82
N PHE A 210 5.11 6.02 2.79
CA PHE A 210 4.11 5.68 3.80
C PHE A 210 4.71 5.19 5.11
N THR A 211 5.99 4.84 5.11
CA THR A 211 6.69 4.33 6.29
C THR A 211 7.65 5.39 6.84
N LEU A 212 8.34 6.12 5.94
CA LEU A 212 9.38 7.09 6.28
C LEU A 212 8.89 8.52 6.49
N PHE A 213 7.72 8.92 5.97
CA PHE A 213 7.18 10.25 6.26
C PHE A 213 6.17 10.20 7.41
N PRO A 214 6.28 11.13 8.38
CA PRO A 214 5.38 11.19 9.51
C PRO A 214 4.01 11.71 9.05
N MET A 215 3.05 10.80 8.94
CA MET A 215 1.69 11.10 8.53
C MET A 215 0.71 10.43 9.47
N ARG A 216 -0.50 10.99 9.52
CA ARG A 216 -1.64 10.39 10.22
C ARG A 216 -2.81 10.31 9.27
N PHE A 217 -3.33 9.11 9.06
CA PHE A 217 -4.41 8.85 8.12
C PHE A 217 -5.51 8.05 8.80
N ARG A 218 -6.71 8.66 8.93
CA ARG A 218 -7.91 8.02 9.50
C ARG A 218 -7.66 7.33 10.85
N GLY A 219 -6.86 7.94 11.72
CA GLY A 219 -6.50 7.40 13.04
C GLY A 219 -5.30 6.44 13.04
N VAL A 220 -4.78 6.04 11.88
CA VAL A 220 -3.54 5.25 11.76
C VAL A 220 -2.35 6.20 11.64
N THR A 221 -1.27 5.91 12.36
CA THR A 221 -0.01 6.68 12.31
C THR A 221 1.05 5.85 11.59
N THR A 222 1.81 6.50 10.71
CA THR A 222 2.93 5.85 10.01
C THR A 222 4.08 5.52 10.97
N ASP A 223 4.97 4.61 10.57
CA ASP A 223 6.14 4.23 11.39
C ASP A 223 6.98 5.45 11.77
N ALA A 224 7.26 6.35 10.82
CA ALA A 224 7.95 7.60 11.09
C ALA A 224 7.19 8.50 12.09
N ALA A 225 5.86 8.58 12.02
CA ALA A 225 5.08 9.32 13.01
C ALA A 225 5.18 8.67 14.39
N GLN A 226 5.12 7.34 14.47
CA GLN A 226 5.32 6.60 15.73
C GLN A 226 6.73 6.81 16.28
N LEU A 227 7.77 6.76 15.44
CA LEU A 227 9.15 7.05 15.82
C LEU A 227 9.32 8.48 16.34
N LEU A 228 8.71 9.48 15.72
CA LEU A 228 8.74 10.85 16.22
C LEU A 228 8.09 10.99 17.60
N ILE A 229 6.98 10.29 17.84
CA ILE A 229 6.34 10.23 19.16
C ILE A 229 7.30 9.60 20.18
N LEU A 230 7.99 8.52 19.81
CA LEU A 230 8.98 7.89 20.68
C LEU A 230 10.25 8.73 20.85
N TRP A 231 10.67 9.52 19.86
CA TRP A 231 11.89 10.34 19.93
C TRP A 231 11.67 11.57 20.81
N ARG A 232 10.50 12.20 20.76
CA ARG A 232 10.21 13.36 21.61
C ARG A 232 9.84 12.88 23.02
N GLN A 233 10.67 13.16 24.02
CA GLN A 233 10.36 12.90 25.44
C GLN A 233 9.20 13.81 25.88
N THR A 234 7.99 13.35 25.61
CA THR A 234 6.76 14.11 25.77
C THR A 234 5.75 13.29 26.54
N GLU A 235 4.74 13.94 27.11
CA GLU A 235 3.60 13.25 27.72
C GLU A 235 2.95 12.22 26.77
N ARG A 236 3.03 12.43 25.45
CA ARG A 236 2.54 11.47 24.44
C ARG A 236 3.23 10.10 24.53
N PHE A 237 4.52 10.07 24.86
CA PHE A 237 5.22 8.80 25.07
C PHE A 237 4.69 8.09 26.32
N ALA A 238 4.54 8.81 27.44
CA ALA A 238 4.03 8.23 28.68
C ALA A 238 2.63 7.63 28.48
N ARG A 239 1.74 8.35 27.78
CA ARG A 239 0.39 7.85 27.42
C ARG A 239 0.45 6.58 26.57
N ARG A 240 1.28 6.57 25.53
CA ARG A 240 1.44 5.39 24.65
C ARG A 240 2.05 4.20 25.39
N ALA A 241 3.01 4.43 26.28
CA ALA A 241 3.60 3.41 27.13
C ALA A 241 2.55 2.80 28.05
N ALA A 242 1.73 3.63 28.72
CA ALA A 242 0.64 3.18 29.57
C ALA A 242 -0.34 2.27 28.83
N VAL A 243 -0.83 2.69 27.64
CA VAL A 243 -1.71 1.86 26.79
C VAL A 243 -1.05 0.51 26.47
N ASN A 244 0.21 0.52 26.02
CA ASN A 244 0.91 -0.71 25.66
C ASN A 244 1.09 -1.66 26.85
N LEU A 245 1.39 -1.13 28.04
CA LEU A 245 1.60 -1.92 29.26
C LEU A 245 0.29 -2.51 29.77
N LEU A 246 -0.80 -1.73 29.80
CA LEU A 246 -2.13 -2.17 30.22
C LEU A 246 -2.68 -3.26 29.28
N VAL A 247 -2.59 -3.05 27.96
CA VAL A 247 -3.00 -4.05 26.96
C VAL A 247 -2.13 -5.31 27.07
N ALA A 248 -0.83 -5.16 27.29
CA ALA A 248 0.06 -6.29 27.48
C ALA A 248 -0.26 -7.09 28.77
N ALA A 249 -0.67 -6.43 29.84
CA ALA A 249 -1.14 -7.07 31.07
C ALA A 249 -2.43 -7.88 30.82
N SER A 250 -3.44 -7.26 30.18
CA SER A 250 -4.68 -7.96 29.78
C SER A 250 -4.39 -9.18 28.91
N ILE A 251 -3.55 -9.06 27.88
CA ILE A 251 -3.21 -10.18 27.00
C ILE A 251 -2.48 -11.32 27.74
N ARG A 252 -1.69 -10.99 28.77
CA ARG A 252 -1.03 -11.99 29.61
C ARG A 252 -1.98 -12.70 30.58
N GLY A 253 -3.19 -12.19 30.77
CA GLY A 253 -4.21 -12.80 31.63
C GLY A 253 -4.46 -12.03 32.92
N SER A 254 -3.84 -10.87 33.13
CA SER A 254 -4.20 -10.01 34.24
C SER A 254 -5.64 -9.57 34.07
N ARG A 255 -6.48 -9.84 35.09
CA ARG A 255 -7.88 -9.41 35.07
C ARG A 255 -7.97 -7.88 35.12
N PRO A 256 -9.09 -7.28 34.71
CA PRO A 256 -9.28 -5.84 34.79
C PRO A 256 -8.98 -5.25 36.17
N ARG A 257 -9.39 -5.92 37.27
CA ARG A 257 -9.09 -5.49 38.65
C ARG A 257 -7.60 -5.52 39.03
N GLU A 258 -6.77 -6.25 38.29
CA GLU A 258 -5.34 -6.42 38.53
C GLU A 258 -4.48 -5.47 37.68
N LEU A 259 -5.11 -4.67 36.81
CA LEU A 259 -4.40 -3.66 36.01
C LEU A 259 -3.79 -2.59 36.92
N ASP A 260 -2.57 -2.15 36.57
CA ASP A 260 -1.83 -1.15 37.34
C ASP A 260 -2.60 0.19 37.41
N PRO A 261 -3.04 0.61 38.61
CA PRO A 261 -3.79 1.85 38.78
C PRO A 261 -2.99 3.09 38.38
N ALA A 262 -1.66 3.08 38.52
CA ALA A 262 -0.82 4.21 38.15
C ALA A 262 -0.82 4.40 36.62
N GLN A 263 -0.69 3.31 35.86
CA GLN A 263 -0.76 3.37 34.40
C GLN A 263 -2.18 3.74 33.91
N LEU A 264 -3.20 3.25 34.60
CA LEU A 264 -4.59 3.63 34.30
C LEU A 264 -4.84 5.12 34.54
N ALA A 265 -4.31 5.66 35.64
CA ALA A 265 -4.39 7.07 35.99
C ALA A 265 -3.74 7.99 34.94
N VAL A 266 -2.67 7.56 34.27
CA VAL A 266 -2.05 8.33 33.16
C VAL A 266 -3.06 8.59 32.03
N LEU A 267 -3.99 7.67 31.79
CA LEU A 267 -4.98 7.78 30.71
C LEU A 267 -6.27 8.47 31.16
N THR A 268 -6.69 8.28 32.41
CA THR A 268 -7.94 8.86 32.92
C THR A 268 -7.82 10.32 33.35
N HIS A 269 -6.62 10.83 33.63
CA HIS A 269 -6.40 12.26 33.89
C HIS A 269 -6.35 13.12 32.62
N LEU A 270 -6.47 12.49 31.44
CA LEU A 270 -6.47 13.21 30.18
C LEU A 270 -7.79 13.97 29.97
N PRO A 271 -7.77 15.12 29.27
CA PRO A 271 -8.99 15.79 28.83
C PRO A 271 -9.93 14.81 28.08
N PRO A 272 -11.26 14.88 28.29
CA PRO A 272 -12.20 13.93 27.65
C PRO A 272 -12.18 13.89 26.12
N ASP A 273 -11.69 14.95 25.49
CA ASP A 273 -11.51 15.08 24.05
C ASP A 273 -10.18 14.48 23.53
N ALA A 274 -9.27 14.11 24.43
CA ALA A 274 -8.03 13.44 24.04
C ALA A 274 -8.30 12.03 23.50
N GLU A 275 -7.55 11.64 22.47
CA GLU A 275 -7.78 10.40 21.72
C GLU A 275 -7.62 9.14 22.57
N GLU A 276 -6.61 9.12 23.44
CA GLU A 276 -6.33 7.99 24.32
C GLU A 276 -7.21 7.97 25.58
N ALA A 277 -7.83 9.11 25.94
CA ALA A 277 -8.65 9.23 27.15
C ALA A 277 -9.85 8.29 27.10
N GLN A 278 -10.53 8.21 25.94
CA GLN A 278 -11.68 7.34 25.76
C GLN A 278 -11.35 5.87 26.05
N PHE A 279 -10.19 5.39 25.59
CA PHE A 279 -9.73 4.03 25.86
C PHE A 279 -9.36 3.84 27.34
N GLY A 280 -8.71 4.84 27.96
CA GLY A 280 -8.43 4.86 29.39
C GLY A 280 -9.70 4.77 30.25
N TYR A 281 -10.72 5.56 29.94
CA TYR A 281 -12.02 5.52 30.61
C TYR A 281 -12.69 4.15 30.47
N TYR A 282 -12.59 3.51 29.31
CA TYR A 282 -13.14 2.17 29.14
C TYR A 282 -12.39 1.11 29.98
N LEU A 283 -11.06 1.16 30.03
CA LEU A 283 -10.30 0.27 30.92
C LEU A 283 -10.64 0.54 32.39
N ALA A 284 -10.86 1.80 32.77
CA ALA A 284 -11.26 2.18 34.12
C ALA A 284 -12.68 1.71 34.47
N TYR A 285 -13.59 1.74 33.51
CA TYR A 285 -14.91 1.11 33.61
C TYR A 285 -14.78 -0.39 33.91
N LEU A 286 -13.98 -1.11 33.11
CA LEU A 286 -13.79 -2.56 33.30
C LEU A 286 -13.14 -2.87 34.65
N HIS A 287 -12.13 -2.09 35.05
CA HIS A 287 -11.46 -2.22 36.33
C HIS A 287 -12.42 -1.99 37.50
N ALA A 288 -13.18 -0.90 37.49
CA ALA A 288 -14.14 -0.57 38.55
C ALA A 288 -15.27 -1.61 38.64
N LEU A 289 -15.78 -2.07 37.49
CA LEU A 289 -16.83 -3.08 37.45
C LEU A 289 -16.33 -4.42 38.02
N ASP A 290 -15.12 -4.83 37.68
CA ASP A 290 -14.50 -6.07 38.19
C ASP A 290 -14.12 -5.97 39.68
N MET A 291 -13.91 -4.75 40.20
CA MET A 291 -13.77 -4.46 41.64
C MET A 291 -15.12 -4.42 42.38
N GLY A 292 -16.25 -4.46 41.68
CA GLY A 292 -17.59 -4.35 42.27
C GLY A 292 -18.08 -2.93 42.52
N ASP A 293 -17.33 -1.90 42.13
CA ASP A 293 -17.73 -0.48 42.26
C ASP A 293 -18.57 -0.06 41.05
N VAL A 294 -19.85 -0.46 41.08
CA VAL A 294 -20.83 -0.19 40.02
C VAL A 294 -21.02 1.32 39.77
N PRO A 295 -21.15 2.19 40.79
CA PRO A 295 -21.26 3.64 40.56
C PRO A 295 -20.04 4.24 39.86
N ALA A 296 -18.80 3.83 40.23
CA ALA A 296 -17.60 4.29 39.53
C ALA A 296 -17.54 3.76 38.10
N ALA A 297 -17.91 2.50 37.87
CA ALA A 297 -17.98 1.91 36.55
C ALA A 297 -18.91 2.73 35.63
N GLY A 298 -20.12 3.07 36.11
CA GLY A 298 -21.07 3.90 35.37
C GLY A 298 -20.50 5.27 34.98
N ARG A 299 -19.84 5.96 35.92
CA ARG A 299 -19.19 7.27 35.64
C ARG A 299 -18.10 7.18 34.57
N TRP A 300 -17.26 6.15 34.63
CA TRP A 300 -16.21 5.93 33.63
C TRP A 300 -16.78 5.57 32.25
N LEU A 301 -17.81 4.75 32.21
CA LEU A 301 -18.48 4.38 30.97
C LEU A 301 -19.16 5.58 30.32
N ASP A 302 -19.79 6.45 31.11
CA ASP A 302 -20.34 7.72 30.63
C ASP A 302 -19.25 8.58 29.95
N LEU A 303 -18.09 8.75 30.61
CA LEU A 303 -16.96 9.49 30.04
C LEU A 303 -16.47 8.85 28.73
N ALA A 304 -16.44 7.51 28.64
CA ALA A 304 -16.09 6.80 27.42
C ALA A 304 -17.11 6.97 26.28
N LEU A 305 -18.40 7.14 26.61
CA LEU A 305 -19.49 7.28 25.63
C LEU A 305 -19.72 8.72 25.16
N ARG A 306 -19.33 9.73 25.96
CA ARG A 306 -19.51 11.16 25.64
C ARG A 306 -19.11 11.57 24.22
N PRO A 307 -17.98 11.10 23.66
CA PRO A 307 -17.63 11.45 22.28
C PRO A 307 -18.69 11.03 21.25
N PHE A 308 -19.43 9.95 21.46
CA PHE A 308 -20.48 9.52 20.52
C PHE A 308 -21.72 10.41 20.55
N ALA A 309 -21.98 11.05 21.69
CA ALA A 309 -23.09 11.98 21.88
C ALA A 309 -22.71 13.45 21.68
N THR A 310 -21.46 13.75 21.35
CA THR A 310 -20.98 15.13 21.16
C THR A 310 -20.22 15.34 19.85
N GLN A 311 -19.60 14.30 19.29
CA GLN A 311 -18.79 14.37 18.07
C GLN A 311 -19.50 13.61 16.93
N PRO A 312 -20.13 14.32 15.98
CA PRO A 312 -20.94 13.70 14.94
C PRO A 312 -20.14 12.81 13.98
N ASP A 313 -18.85 13.08 13.80
CA ASP A 313 -17.91 12.32 12.98
C ASP A 313 -17.31 11.07 13.65
N LYS A 314 -17.40 10.96 14.99
CA LYS A 314 -16.77 9.87 15.76
C LYS A 314 -17.42 8.50 15.49
N PRO A 315 -16.76 7.52 14.85
CA PRO A 315 -17.40 6.24 14.52
C PRO A 315 -17.77 5.45 15.78
N LEU A 316 -18.97 4.86 15.80
CA LEU A 316 -19.38 3.98 16.90
C LEU A 316 -18.43 2.80 17.01
N THR A 317 -17.83 2.64 18.19
CA THR A 317 -16.95 1.52 18.48
C THR A 317 -17.77 0.43 19.19
N PRO A 318 -17.90 -0.78 18.62
CA PRO A 318 -18.78 -1.82 19.17
C PRO A 318 -18.54 -2.12 20.64
N ALA A 319 -17.29 -2.20 21.09
CA ALA A 319 -16.96 -2.52 22.48
C ALA A 319 -17.64 -1.58 23.50
N TYR A 320 -17.64 -0.26 23.26
CA TYR A 320 -18.25 0.69 24.19
C TYR A 320 -19.79 0.63 24.15
N VAL A 321 -20.38 0.44 22.97
CA VAL A 321 -21.84 0.31 22.80
C VAL A 321 -22.35 -0.99 23.46
N LEU A 322 -21.61 -2.09 23.29
CA LEU A 322 -21.93 -3.37 23.92
C LEU A 322 -21.77 -3.33 25.44
N ALA A 323 -20.78 -2.57 25.93
CA ALA A 323 -20.61 -2.32 27.35
C ALA A 323 -21.77 -1.50 27.92
N ALA A 324 -22.19 -0.43 27.23
CA ALA A 324 -23.37 0.36 27.61
C ALA A 324 -24.63 -0.50 27.70
N ALA A 325 -24.88 -1.33 26.68
CA ALA A 325 -26.02 -2.25 26.67
C ALA A 325 -26.02 -3.22 27.86
N ALA A 326 -24.87 -3.85 28.13
CA ALA A 326 -24.73 -4.80 29.24
C ALA A 326 -24.87 -4.11 30.61
N PHE A 327 -24.27 -2.93 30.75
CA PHE A 327 -24.30 -2.15 31.99
C PHE A 327 -25.72 -1.68 32.32
N GLU A 328 -26.42 -1.09 31.35
CA GLU A 328 -27.79 -0.60 31.56
C GLU A 328 -28.76 -1.74 31.90
N ALA A 329 -28.63 -2.88 31.23
CA ALA A 329 -29.49 -4.03 31.49
C ALA A 329 -29.28 -4.66 32.87
N ARG A 330 -28.05 -4.65 33.40
CA ARG A 330 -27.70 -5.33 34.66
C ARG A 330 -27.71 -4.39 35.87
N HIS A 331 -27.40 -3.11 35.68
CA HIS A 331 -27.09 -2.18 36.76
C HIS A 331 -27.70 -0.78 36.61
N GLY A 332 -28.24 -0.44 35.43
CA GLY A 332 -28.72 0.91 35.13
C GLY A 332 -30.23 0.99 34.92
N ALA A 333 -30.64 1.71 33.87
CA ALA A 333 -32.03 2.02 33.54
C ALA A 333 -32.87 0.82 33.05
N GLY A 334 -32.27 -0.36 32.93
CA GLY A 334 -32.98 -1.62 32.66
C GLY A 334 -32.79 -2.17 31.25
N THR A 335 -33.43 -3.32 31.01
CA THR A 335 -33.23 -4.15 29.81
C THR A 335 -33.72 -3.50 28.52
N ALA A 336 -34.77 -2.67 28.58
CA ALA A 336 -35.27 -1.93 27.43
C ALA A 336 -34.22 -0.96 26.87
N VAL A 337 -33.56 -0.18 27.75
CA VAL A 337 -32.47 0.73 27.37
C VAL A 337 -31.25 -0.06 26.89
N GLY A 338 -30.96 -1.20 27.53
CA GLY A 338 -29.92 -2.12 27.05
C GLY A 338 -30.17 -2.60 25.61
N GLN A 339 -31.42 -2.89 25.26
CA GLN A 339 -31.80 -3.32 23.91
C GLN A 339 -31.72 -2.17 22.89
N GLU A 340 -32.05 -0.94 23.28
CA GLU A 340 -31.86 0.25 22.43
C GLU A 340 -30.39 0.46 22.06
N TRP A 341 -29.47 0.31 23.03
CA TRP A 341 -28.03 0.35 22.77
C TRP A 341 -27.59 -0.72 21.78
N LEU A 342 -28.09 -1.96 21.91
CA LEU A 342 -27.80 -3.05 20.95
C LEU A 342 -28.28 -2.71 19.53
N ASN A 343 -29.41 -2.03 19.40
CA ASN A 343 -30.00 -1.65 18.12
C ASN A 343 -29.20 -0.56 17.39
N LEU A 344 -28.32 0.18 18.08
CA LEU A 344 -27.41 1.14 17.42
C LEU A 344 -26.37 0.47 16.52
N LEU A 345 -26.05 -0.80 16.76
CA LEU A 345 -25.13 -1.55 15.93
C LEU A 345 -25.88 -2.11 14.72
N PRO A 346 -25.53 -1.74 13.46
CA PRO A 346 -26.23 -2.22 12.28
C PRO A 346 -26.17 -3.74 12.18
N ARG A 347 -27.27 -4.39 11.76
CA ARG A 347 -27.33 -5.84 11.59
C ARG A 347 -26.23 -6.40 10.68
N GLU A 348 -25.83 -5.63 9.68
CA GLU A 348 -24.77 -5.96 8.72
C GLU A 348 -23.35 -5.96 9.33
N SER A 349 -23.18 -5.29 10.48
CA SER A 349 -21.92 -5.21 11.22
C SER A 349 -21.66 -6.47 12.03
N TYR A 350 -22.70 -7.20 12.46
CA TYR A 350 -22.56 -8.39 13.31
C TYR A 350 -21.74 -9.52 12.66
N ASN A 351 -21.84 -9.69 11.34
CA ASN A 351 -21.06 -10.67 10.57
C ASN A 351 -19.63 -10.20 10.22
N ALA A 352 -19.26 -8.97 10.62
CA ALA A 352 -18.00 -8.31 10.31
C ALA A 352 -17.07 -8.17 11.50
N LEU A 353 -17.58 -8.45 12.71
CA LEU A 353 -16.90 -8.13 13.94
C LEU A 353 -15.62 -8.96 14.06
N ALA A 354 -14.56 -8.34 14.58
CA ALA A 354 -13.42 -9.08 15.11
C ALA A 354 -13.92 -10.10 16.15
N ILE A 355 -13.21 -11.21 16.33
CA ILE A 355 -13.62 -12.31 17.22
C ILE A 355 -13.95 -11.79 18.63
N GLU A 356 -13.17 -10.82 19.10
CA GLU A 356 -13.34 -10.13 20.37
C GLU A 356 -14.70 -9.41 20.45
N ASN A 357 -15.05 -8.64 19.42
CA ASN A 357 -16.35 -7.97 19.35
C ASN A 357 -17.52 -8.95 19.14
N GLU A 358 -17.31 -10.06 18.41
CA GLU A 358 -18.33 -11.11 18.25
C GLU A 358 -18.61 -11.81 19.58
N GLN A 359 -17.56 -12.19 20.31
CA GLN A 359 -17.68 -12.81 21.63
C GLN A 359 -18.40 -11.86 22.61
N MET A 360 -17.98 -10.60 22.65
CA MET A 360 -18.59 -9.58 23.50
C MET A 360 -20.07 -9.34 23.13
N LEU A 361 -20.42 -9.34 21.84
CA LEU A 361 -21.81 -9.22 21.40
C LEU A 361 -22.68 -10.36 21.95
N TRP A 362 -22.20 -11.60 21.85
CA TRP A 362 -22.92 -12.76 22.38
C TRP A 362 -23.00 -12.74 23.91
N GLN A 363 -21.95 -12.27 24.58
CA GLN A 363 -21.97 -12.06 26.03
C GLN A 363 -23.00 -11.01 26.43
N THR A 364 -23.01 -9.84 25.77
CA THR A 364 -24.00 -8.80 26.03
C THR A 364 -25.42 -9.30 25.78
N ARG A 365 -25.66 -10.07 24.70
CA ARG A 365 -26.97 -10.69 24.46
C ARG A 365 -27.37 -11.65 25.57
N ALA A 366 -26.43 -12.46 26.07
CA ALA A 366 -26.69 -13.33 27.20
C ALA A 366 -27.09 -12.53 28.45
N ILE A 367 -26.36 -11.46 28.76
CA ILE A 367 -26.64 -10.58 29.90
C ILE A 367 -28.00 -9.90 29.77
N VAL A 368 -28.30 -9.28 28.62
CA VAL A 368 -29.56 -8.57 28.38
C VAL A 368 -30.75 -9.51 28.45
N SER A 369 -30.68 -10.67 27.78
CA SER A 369 -31.76 -11.67 27.83
C SER A 369 -31.92 -12.28 29.22
N PHE A 370 -30.83 -12.51 29.95
CA PHE A 370 -30.90 -13.02 31.32
C PHE A 370 -31.60 -12.02 32.25
N ALA A 371 -31.21 -10.75 32.17
CA ALA A 371 -31.85 -9.67 32.93
C ALA A 371 -33.34 -9.47 32.53
N ALA A 372 -33.71 -9.82 31.30
CA ALA A 372 -35.11 -9.79 30.84
C ALA A 372 -35.92 -11.03 31.23
N GLY A 373 -35.30 -12.04 31.86
CA GLY A 373 -35.95 -13.31 32.20
C GLY A 373 -36.07 -14.32 31.04
N GLU A 374 -35.46 -14.03 29.89
CA GLU A 374 -35.48 -14.87 28.69
C GLU A 374 -34.44 -16.00 28.77
N ASN A 375 -34.61 -16.91 29.73
CA ASN A 375 -33.59 -17.89 30.13
C ASN A 375 -33.08 -18.78 28.97
N ALA A 376 -33.96 -19.23 28.07
CA ALA A 376 -33.57 -20.07 26.93
C ALA A 376 -32.71 -19.31 25.89
N GLN A 377 -32.96 -18.01 25.72
CA GLN A 377 -32.17 -17.15 24.84
C GLN A 377 -30.83 -16.81 25.50
N ALA A 378 -30.85 -16.47 26.79
CA ALA A 378 -29.66 -16.20 27.58
C ALA A 378 -28.69 -17.38 27.58
N HIS A 379 -29.19 -18.61 27.81
CA HIS A 379 -28.39 -19.82 27.83
C HIS A 379 -27.67 -20.07 26.50
N ARG A 380 -28.38 -19.98 25.37
CA ARG A 380 -27.80 -20.19 24.04
C ARG A 380 -26.79 -19.11 23.65
N ALA A 381 -27.10 -17.85 23.96
CA ALA A 381 -26.16 -16.76 23.74
C ALA A 381 -24.89 -16.95 24.58
N ALA A 382 -25.03 -17.42 25.83
CA ALA A 382 -23.89 -17.69 26.70
C ALA A 382 -23.00 -18.83 26.18
N GLN A 383 -23.61 -19.96 25.78
CA GLN A 383 -22.88 -21.06 25.14
C GLN A 383 -22.15 -20.59 23.88
N ARG A 384 -22.80 -19.78 23.04
CA ARG A 384 -22.19 -19.27 21.81
C ARG A 384 -21.00 -18.36 22.11
N SER A 385 -21.10 -17.51 23.13
CA SER A 385 -19.99 -16.65 23.57
C SER A 385 -18.81 -17.48 24.09
N LEU A 386 -19.06 -18.48 24.96
CA LEU A 386 -18.02 -19.36 25.50
C LEU A 386 -17.23 -20.12 24.42
N LEU A 387 -17.88 -20.53 23.31
CA LEU A 387 -17.18 -21.17 22.19
C LEU A 387 -16.13 -20.26 21.53
N LEU A 388 -16.25 -18.94 21.69
CA LEU A 388 -15.33 -17.95 21.14
C LEU A 388 -14.20 -17.59 22.12
N VAL A 389 -14.41 -17.77 23.43
CA VAL A 389 -13.44 -17.37 24.47
C VAL A 389 -12.03 -17.95 24.26
N PRO A 390 -11.84 -19.26 23.96
CA PRO A 390 -10.50 -19.82 23.74
C PRO A 390 -9.75 -19.22 22.54
N ARG A 391 -10.45 -18.47 21.67
CA ARG A 391 -9.89 -17.83 20.48
C ARG A 391 -9.49 -16.37 20.73
N LEU A 392 -9.79 -15.81 21.90
CA LEU A 392 -9.46 -14.43 22.24
C LEU A 392 -7.95 -14.24 22.42
N ILE A 393 -7.44 -13.10 21.94
CA ILE A 393 -6.07 -12.67 22.21
C ILE A 393 -5.97 -12.11 23.64
N GLU A 394 -7.00 -11.38 24.10
CA GLU A 394 -7.05 -10.79 25.43
C GLU A 394 -7.53 -11.81 26.48
N LYS A 395 -6.58 -12.37 27.23
CA LYS A 395 -6.86 -13.38 28.27
C LYS A 395 -7.51 -12.79 29.53
N GLY A 396 -7.19 -11.55 29.89
CA GLY A 396 -7.67 -10.92 31.11
C GLY A 396 -9.19 -10.75 31.11
N GLN A 397 -9.74 -10.25 29.99
CA GLN A 397 -11.19 -10.16 29.80
C GLN A 397 -11.85 -11.53 29.62
N ALA A 398 -11.14 -12.50 29.03
CA ALA A 398 -11.65 -13.86 28.87
C ALA A 398 -12.02 -14.50 30.22
N VAL A 399 -11.21 -14.28 31.27
CA VAL A 399 -11.50 -14.80 32.61
C VAL A 399 -12.81 -14.23 33.16
N VAL A 400 -13.00 -12.91 33.08
CA VAL A 400 -14.23 -12.25 33.54
C VAL A 400 -15.45 -12.71 32.70
N ALA A 401 -15.26 -12.88 31.39
CA ALA A 401 -16.31 -13.40 30.53
C ALA A 401 -16.71 -14.83 30.91
N GLU A 402 -15.77 -15.72 31.19
CA GLU A 402 -16.06 -17.09 31.63
C GLU A 402 -16.84 -17.13 32.93
N GLU A 403 -16.47 -16.29 33.91
CA GLU A 403 -17.18 -16.16 35.19
C GLU A 403 -18.64 -15.72 34.97
N VAL A 404 -18.86 -14.59 34.28
CA VAL A 404 -20.21 -14.05 34.02
C VAL A 404 -21.06 -15.03 33.21
N LEU A 405 -20.48 -15.68 32.20
CA LEU A 405 -21.20 -16.65 31.36
C LEU A 405 -21.51 -17.93 32.14
N GLY A 406 -20.60 -18.38 33.00
CA GLY A 406 -20.80 -19.52 33.89
C GLY A 406 -21.95 -19.29 34.88
N GLU A 407 -22.03 -18.09 35.47
CA GLU A 407 -23.17 -17.68 36.31
C GLU A 407 -24.49 -17.80 35.56
N ILE A 408 -24.59 -17.21 34.37
CA ILE A 408 -25.81 -17.28 33.54
C ILE A 408 -26.18 -18.72 33.19
N LEU A 409 -25.21 -19.55 32.79
CA LEU A 409 -25.48 -20.94 32.45
C LEU A 409 -25.95 -21.76 33.66
N SER A 410 -25.35 -21.53 34.83
CA SER A 410 -25.76 -22.19 36.07
C SER A 410 -27.20 -21.82 36.47
N ALA A 411 -27.57 -20.53 36.33
CA ALA A 411 -28.89 -20.03 36.66
C ALA A 411 -29.98 -20.47 35.65
N THR A 412 -29.61 -20.67 34.38
CA THR A 412 -30.56 -21.01 33.30
C THR A 412 -30.67 -22.50 33.01
N GLY A 413 -29.89 -23.36 33.69
CA GLY A 413 -29.66 -24.77 33.34
C GLY A 413 -30.89 -25.65 33.09
N ALA A 414 -32.08 -25.30 33.61
CA ALA A 414 -33.33 -26.02 33.36
C ALA A 414 -34.11 -25.54 32.11
N ALA A 415 -33.94 -24.29 31.67
CA ALA A 415 -34.70 -23.68 30.57
C ALA A 415 -34.22 -24.10 29.16
N ALA A 416 -33.07 -24.76 29.06
CA ALA A 416 -32.47 -25.19 27.79
C ALA A 416 -33.24 -26.34 27.10
N ALA A 417 -34.13 -27.02 27.81
CA ALA A 417 -34.82 -28.21 27.31
C ALA A 417 -36.10 -27.90 26.49
N GLU A 418 -36.73 -26.73 26.64
CA GLU A 418 -38.13 -26.55 26.21
C GLU A 418 -38.37 -25.58 25.05
N GLU A 419 -37.40 -24.76 24.61
CA GLU A 419 -37.73 -23.69 23.65
C GLU A 419 -36.83 -23.63 22.41
N LYS A 420 -37.41 -24.00 21.27
CA LYS A 420 -36.81 -23.85 19.94
C LYS A 420 -36.95 -22.40 19.46
N ALA A 421 -36.30 -21.42 20.10
CA ALA A 421 -36.51 -20.03 19.69
C ALA A 421 -35.79 -19.68 18.37
N THR A 422 -36.53 -18.98 17.53
CA THR A 422 -36.12 -18.19 16.37
C THR A 422 -35.42 -16.91 16.80
N PHE A 423 -34.14 -16.76 16.51
CA PHE A 423 -33.52 -15.44 16.44
C PHE A 423 -34.04 -14.72 15.19
N PRO A 424 -34.56 -13.47 15.27
CA PRO A 424 -34.86 -12.70 14.07
C PRO A 424 -33.55 -12.37 13.35
N GLY A 425 -33.33 -13.01 12.19
CA GLY A 425 -32.31 -12.60 11.23
C GLY A 425 -30.92 -13.24 11.43
N GLY A 426 -30.89 -14.56 11.51
CA GLY A 426 -29.70 -15.36 11.21
C GLY A 426 -29.67 -15.86 9.76
N THR A 427 -30.21 -15.13 8.79
CA THR A 427 -29.96 -15.47 7.38
C THR A 427 -28.56 -14.98 7.02
N SER A 428 -27.73 -15.95 6.63
CA SER A 428 -26.38 -15.73 6.15
C SER A 428 -26.42 -15.04 4.79
N ASP A 429 -26.72 -13.75 4.75
CA ASP A 429 -26.52 -12.99 3.52
C ASP A 429 -25.02 -12.66 3.40
N ARG A 430 -24.27 -13.70 3.00
CA ARG A 430 -22.80 -13.78 2.96
C ARG A 430 -22.16 -12.87 1.90
N ASN A 431 -22.92 -12.04 1.18
CA ASN A 431 -22.49 -11.45 -0.09
C ASN A 431 -22.93 -10.00 -0.32
N ARG A 432 -22.71 -9.08 0.64
CA ARG A 432 -22.81 -7.63 0.35
C ARG A 432 -21.48 -6.92 0.61
N TRP A 433 -20.85 -6.47 -0.47
CA TRP A 433 -19.66 -5.62 -0.46
C TRP A 433 -19.98 -4.25 0.18
N PRO A 434 -19.16 -3.72 1.12
CA PRO A 434 -19.35 -2.37 1.63
C PRO A 434 -19.16 -1.31 0.53
N ALA A 435 -20.10 -0.37 0.43
CA ALA A 435 -20.14 0.64 -0.64
C ALA A 435 -18.90 1.57 -0.67
N TRP A 436 -18.22 1.77 0.45
CA TRP A 436 -17.05 2.66 0.55
C TRP A 436 -15.76 2.05 0.00
N GLY A 437 -15.66 0.71 -0.10
CA GLY A 437 -14.53 0.02 -0.75
C GLY A 437 -14.43 0.29 -2.25
N ARG A 438 -15.50 0.82 -2.86
CA ARG A 438 -15.56 1.18 -4.28
C ARG A 438 -14.93 2.55 -4.58
N GLY A 439 -14.72 3.40 -3.56
CA GLY A 439 -14.39 4.82 -3.76
C GLY A 439 -12.92 5.16 -4.02
N LEU A 440 -11.97 4.28 -3.64
CA LEU A 440 -10.53 4.55 -3.80
C LEU A 440 -9.79 3.45 -4.58
N ALA A 441 -10.24 2.20 -4.51
CA ALA A 441 -9.60 1.08 -5.21
C ALA A 441 -9.74 1.19 -6.74
N LEU A 442 -10.94 1.53 -7.21
CA LEU A 442 -11.24 1.70 -8.64
C LEU A 442 -10.45 2.83 -9.30
N PRO A 443 -10.35 4.06 -8.74
CA PRO A 443 -9.57 5.12 -9.37
C PRO A 443 -8.05 4.88 -9.33
N VAL A 444 -7.51 4.21 -8.30
CA VAL A 444 -6.07 3.86 -8.25
C VAL A 444 -5.74 2.75 -9.24
N LEU A 445 -6.59 1.72 -9.34
CA LEU A 445 -6.47 0.69 -10.38
C LEU A 445 -6.65 1.29 -11.79
N ALA A 446 -7.62 2.19 -11.96
CA ALA A 446 -7.85 2.87 -13.24
C ALA A 446 -6.68 3.78 -13.62
N LEU A 447 -6.09 4.54 -12.68
CA LEU A 447 -4.91 5.36 -12.93
C LEU A 447 -3.68 4.50 -13.26
N GLY A 448 -3.50 3.38 -12.58
CA GLY A 448 -2.45 2.39 -12.89
C GLY A 448 -2.63 1.77 -14.28
N VAL A 449 -3.87 1.47 -14.68
CA VAL A 449 -4.21 1.01 -16.02
C VAL A 449 -4.00 2.12 -17.07
N ILE A 450 -4.36 3.38 -16.78
CA ILE A 450 -4.18 4.51 -17.70
C ILE A 450 -2.70 4.82 -17.92
N LEU A 451 -1.89 4.81 -16.86
CA LEU A 451 -0.43 4.98 -16.96
C LEU A 451 0.21 3.83 -17.74
N ALA A 452 -0.23 2.59 -17.48
CA ALA A 452 0.17 1.41 -18.23
C ALA A 452 -0.19 1.53 -19.73
N LEU A 453 -1.40 2.01 -20.05
CA LEU A 453 -1.83 2.26 -21.43
C LEU A 453 -1.04 3.41 -22.08
N GLY A 454 -0.66 4.45 -21.33
CA GLY A 454 0.18 5.54 -21.83
C GLY A 454 1.60 5.09 -22.19
N VAL A 455 2.21 4.25 -21.35
CA VAL A 455 3.52 3.62 -21.64
C VAL A 455 3.40 2.62 -22.82
N MET A 456 2.29 1.90 -22.91
CA MET A 456 1.98 0.97 -24.00
C MET A 456 1.83 1.68 -25.37
N TRP A 457 1.23 2.87 -25.39
CA TRP A 457 1.04 3.66 -26.62
C TRP A 457 2.36 4.27 -27.14
N GLY A 458 3.28 4.62 -26.22
CA GLY A 458 4.60 5.14 -26.57
C GLY A 458 5.58 4.08 -27.10
N ASN A 459 5.64 2.91 -26.46
CA ASN A 459 6.64 1.88 -26.79
C ASN A 459 6.24 0.98 -27.98
N GLY A 460 4.95 0.65 -28.14
CA GLY A 460 4.50 -0.25 -29.22
C GLY A 460 4.59 0.35 -30.63
N ARG A 461 4.54 1.68 -30.75
CA ARG A 461 4.76 2.37 -32.04
C ARG A 461 6.25 2.41 -32.40
N PHE A 462 7.12 2.63 -31.42
CA PHE A 462 8.55 2.77 -31.67
C PHE A 462 9.18 1.46 -32.17
N SER A 463 8.81 0.31 -31.57
CA SER A 463 9.32 -1.00 -32.02
C SER A 463 8.79 -1.43 -33.39
N GLN A 464 7.52 -1.12 -33.70
CA GLN A 464 6.94 -1.40 -35.02
C GLN A 464 7.58 -0.55 -36.13
N HIS A 465 7.82 0.73 -35.88
CA HIS A 465 8.48 1.62 -36.83
C HIS A 465 9.94 1.22 -37.08
N ALA A 466 10.67 0.80 -36.05
CA ALA A 466 12.06 0.34 -36.19
C ALA A 466 12.19 -0.95 -37.03
N ASN A 467 11.28 -1.92 -36.86
CA ASN A 467 11.29 -3.15 -37.66
C ASN A 467 10.89 -2.89 -39.13
N GLN A 468 9.93 -1.99 -39.34
CA GLN A 468 9.51 -1.59 -40.69
C GLN A 468 10.60 -0.79 -41.40
N SER A 469 11.29 0.14 -40.71
CA SER A 469 12.39 0.90 -41.30
C SER A 469 13.51 -0.02 -41.79
N GLN A 470 13.84 -1.08 -41.03
CA GLN A 470 14.86 -2.05 -41.43
C GLN A 470 14.44 -2.84 -42.69
N THR A 471 13.15 -3.17 -42.81
CA THR A 471 12.62 -3.87 -44.00
C THR A 471 12.73 -3.01 -45.26
N TYR A 472 12.38 -1.72 -45.14
CA TYR A 472 12.52 -0.78 -46.24
C TYR A 472 13.98 -0.52 -46.61
N TYR A 473 14.89 -0.44 -45.62
CA TYR A 473 16.32 -0.35 -45.86
C TYR A 473 16.84 -1.53 -46.67
N GLN A 474 16.51 -2.76 -46.28
CA GLN A 474 16.90 -3.97 -47.01
C GLN A 474 16.34 -3.97 -48.45
N THR A 475 15.10 -3.51 -48.62
CA THR A 475 14.52 -3.35 -49.96
C THR A 475 15.29 -2.33 -50.79
N GLY A 476 15.66 -1.19 -50.20
CA GLY A 476 16.49 -0.17 -50.85
C GLY A 476 17.84 -0.71 -51.30
N MET A 477 18.50 -1.50 -50.44
CA MET A 477 19.77 -2.16 -50.78
C MET A 477 19.62 -3.13 -51.95
N THR A 478 18.59 -3.99 -51.96
CA THR A 478 18.32 -4.88 -53.10
C THR A 478 18.11 -4.10 -54.39
N ARG A 479 17.35 -3.00 -54.35
CA ARG A 479 17.14 -2.14 -55.53
C ARG A 479 18.40 -1.43 -55.99
N LEU A 480 19.26 -1.04 -55.06
CA LEU A 480 20.56 -0.44 -55.34
C LEU A 480 21.46 -1.44 -56.08
N GLU A 481 21.53 -2.68 -55.61
CA GLU A 481 22.29 -3.78 -56.23
C GLU A 481 21.72 -4.16 -57.61
N ASP A 482 20.40 -4.12 -57.79
CA ASP A 482 19.72 -4.32 -59.08
C ASP A 482 19.94 -3.16 -60.08
N GLY A 483 20.63 -2.08 -59.69
CA GLY A 483 20.82 -0.87 -60.52
C GLY A 483 19.55 -0.01 -60.68
N ARG A 484 18.51 -0.26 -59.88
CA ARG A 484 17.22 0.46 -59.92
C ARG A 484 17.25 1.64 -58.97
N TYR A 485 18.13 2.60 -59.25
CA TYR A 485 18.49 3.69 -58.33
C TYR A 485 17.30 4.56 -57.87
N GLN A 486 16.36 4.90 -58.76
CA GLN A 486 15.19 5.71 -58.40
C GLN A 486 14.26 4.98 -57.42
N GLU A 487 14.15 3.66 -57.53
CA GLU A 487 13.35 2.84 -56.62
C GLU A 487 14.07 2.58 -55.29
N ALA A 488 15.40 2.49 -55.33
CA ALA A 488 16.23 2.43 -54.13
C ALA A 488 16.03 3.70 -53.29
N ILE A 489 16.02 4.88 -53.92
CA ILE A 489 15.75 6.16 -53.25
C ILE A 489 14.40 6.14 -52.55
N LEU A 490 13.33 5.73 -53.23
CA LEU A 490 11.98 5.65 -52.64
C LEU A 490 11.91 4.70 -51.44
N ALA A 491 12.63 3.58 -51.48
CA ALA A 491 12.69 2.64 -50.38
C ALA A 491 13.51 3.19 -49.19
N PHE A 492 14.63 3.86 -49.45
CA PHE A 492 15.40 4.53 -48.39
C PHE A 492 14.65 5.72 -47.80
N ASP A 493 13.90 6.48 -48.60
CA ASP A 493 13.00 7.55 -48.12
C ASP A 493 11.98 7.00 -47.12
N ALA A 494 11.36 5.86 -47.45
CA ALA A 494 10.43 5.20 -46.55
C ALA A 494 11.11 4.71 -45.26
N ALA A 495 12.34 4.18 -45.34
CA ALA A 495 13.11 3.77 -44.18
C ALA A 495 13.45 4.96 -43.25
N ILE A 496 13.93 6.07 -43.83
CA ILE A 496 14.30 7.31 -43.13
C ILE A 496 13.07 7.97 -42.49
N HIS A 497 11.93 7.98 -43.19
CA HIS A 497 10.68 8.51 -42.66
C HIS A 497 10.20 7.75 -41.41
N LEU A 498 10.48 6.44 -41.34
CA LEU A 498 10.12 5.59 -40.20
C LEU A 498 11.17 5.63 -39.08
N ASN A 499 12.45 5.81 -39.42
CA ASN A 499 13.54 5.96 -38.47
C ASN A 499 14.60 6.95 -38.99
N ALA A 500 14.50 8.20 -38.57
CA ALA A 500 15.44 9.27 -38.97
C ALA A 500 16.84 9.14 -38.36
N GLY A 501 17.06 8.15 -37.48
CA GLY A 501 18.36 7.81 -36.90
C GLY A 501 19.06 6.66 -37.62
N LEU A 502 18.48 6.09 -38.67
CA LEU A 502 19.07 4.98 -39.43
C LEU A 502 20.09 5.52 -40.44
N ASP A 503 21.32 5.68 -39.98
CA ASP A 503 22.49 6.15 -40.73
C ASP A 503 22.75 5.35 -42.01
N ASP A 504 22.60 4.02 -41.95
CA ASP A 504 22.76 3.12 -43.09
C ASP A 504 21.81 3.47 -44.25
N ALA A 505 20.59 3.95 -43.96
CA ALA A 505 19.63 4.34 -44.98
C ALA A 505 20.01 5.65 -45.68
N TYR A 506 20.60 6.60 -44.95
CA TYR A 506 21.17 7.81 -45.55
C TYR A 506 22.39 7.47 -46.42
N TRP A 507 23.27 6.58 -45.94
CA TRP A 507 24.40 6.07 -46.72
C TRP A 507 23.95 5.39 -48.01
N GLY A 508 22.96 4.49 -47.95
CA GLY A 508 22.39 3.81 -49.11
C GLY A 508 21.74 4.77 -50.12
N ARG A 509 20.99 5.76 -49.64
CA ARG A 509 20.34 6.77 -50.51
C ARG A 509 21.37 7.69 -51.18
N GLY A 510 22.42 8.07 -50.46
CA GLY A 510 23.55 8.84 -51.00
C GLY A 510 24.25 8.11 -52.14
N GLN A 511 24.46 6.79 -52.03
CA GLN A 511 25.00 5.98 -53.13
C GLN A 511 24.08 5.96 -54.36
N ALA A 512 22.76 5.83 -54.15
CA ALA A 512 21.80 5.88 -55.25
C ALA A 512 21.80 7.23 -55.97
N TYR A 513 21.86 8.34 -55.23
CA TYR A 513 21.99 9.68 -55.80
C TYR A 513 23.30 9.87 -56.57
N PHE A 514 24.40 9.35 -56.03
CA PHE A 514 25.71 9.38 -56.71
C PHE A 514 25.65 8.63 -58.05
N ALA A 515 25.06 7.44 -58.08
CA ALA A 515 24.90 6.65 -59.30
C ALA A 515 24.01 7.32 -60.36
N LEU A 516 23.11 8.22 -59.94
CA LEU A 516 22.29 9.05 -60.82
C LEU A 516 22.94 10.39 -61.19
N ASN A 517 24.21 10.61 -60.85
CA ASN A 517 24.95 11.88 -61.01
C ASN A 517 24.31 13.07 -60.27
N GLN A 518 23.51 12.82 -59.23
CA GLN A 518 22.89 13.85 -58.40
C GLN A 518 23.80 14.19 -57.21
N HIS A 519 24.99 14.70 -57.50
CA HIS A 519 26.08 14.86 -56.54
C HIS A 519 25.73 15.75 -55.34
N THR A 520 24.94 16.82 -55.53
CA THR A 520 24.51 17.71 -54.43
C THR A 520 23.61 16.98 -53.42
N ALA A 521 22.69 16.13 -53.91
CA ALA A 521 21.81 15.33 -53.04
C ALA A 521 22.60 14.22 -52.33
N ALA A 522 23.55 13.60 -53.03
CA ALA A 522 24.45 12.60 -52.44
C ALA A 522 25.27 13.17 -51.28
N ILE A 523 25.86 14.37 -51.45
CA ILE A 523 26.63 15.05 -50.39
C ILE A 523 25.78 15.28 -49.14
N HIS A 524 24.55 15.78 -49.30
CA HIS A 524 23.65 16.03 -48.17
C HIS A 524 23.37 14.75 -47.36
N ASP A 525 23.17 13.62 -48.04
CA ASP A 525 22.91 12.35 -47.36
C ASP A 525 24.17 11.74 -46.73
N PHE A 526 25.33 11.89 -47.36
CA PHE A 526 26.61 11.49 -46.77
C PHE A 526 26.96 12.33 -45.53
N ASP A 527 26.70 13.64 -45.55
CA ASP A 527 26.83 14.51 -44.38
C ASP A 527 25.95 14.01 -43.23
N ARG A 528 24.70 13.66 -43.54
CA ARG A 528 23.76 13.18 -42.54
C ARG A 528 24.17 11.83 -41.97
N ALA A 529 24.65 10.90 -42.80
CA ALA A 529 25.16 9.61 -42.34
C ALA A 529 26.38 9.78 -41.41
N LEU A 530 27.33 10.65 -41.77
CA LEU A 530 28.50 10.94 -40.94
C LEU A 530 28.15 11.59 -39.59
N GLN A 531 27.13 12.45 -39.55
CA GLN A 531 26.65 13.03 -38.29
C GLN A 531 26.07 11.96 -37.35
N LEU A 532 25.49 10.88 -37.89
CA LEU A 532 24.82 9.84 -37.11
C LEU A 532 25.78 8.72 -36.65
N GLN A 533 26.86 8.42 -37.39
CA GLN A 533 27.79 7.32 -37.09
C GLN A 533 28.77 7.56 -35.92
N GLY A 534 28.79 8.74 -35.31
CA GLY A 534 29.59 9.02 -34.12
C GLY A 534 31.10 8.88 -34.35
N GLU A 535 31.83 8.28 -33.40
CA GLU A 535 33.31 8.34 -33.34
C GLU A 535 34.04 7.48 -34.38
N ARG A 536 33.36 6.55 -35.08
CA ARG A 536 33.98 5.64 -36.07
C ARG A 536 33.09 5.46 -37.31
N PRO A 537 32.98 6.49 -38.17
CA PRO A 537 32.19 6.41 -39.38
C PRO A 537 32.78 5.43 -40.40
N ASN A 538 31.90 4.86 -41.23
CA ASN A 538 32.28 4.05 -42.37
C ASN A 538 33.17 4.87 -43.34
N PRO A 539 34.44 4.48 -43.57
CA PRO A 539 35.37 5.25 -44.39
C PRO A 539 34.85 5.46 -45.83
N TRP A 540 34.06 4.55 -46.37
CA TRP A 540 33.48 4.68 -47.71
C TRP A 540 32.62 5.95 -47.87
N ILE A 541 32.04 6.47 -46.78
CA ILE A 541 31.25 7.71 -46.87
C ILE A 541 32.14 8.89 -47.26
N TYR A 542 33.35 9.00 -46.69
CA TYR A 542 34.31 10.04 -47.09
C TYR A 542 34.75 9.88 -48.54
N PHE A 543 34.92 8.65 -49.02
CA PHE A 543 35.30 8.39 -50.41
C PHE A 543 34.25 8.90 -51.41
N TYR A 544 32.98 8.53 -51.24
CA TYR A 544 31.92 8.92 -52.15
C TYR A 544 31.50 10.39 -52.02
N ARG A 545 31.61 10.98 -50.81
CA ARG A 545 31.42 12.42 -50.62
C ARG A 545 32.54 13.22 -51.31
N GLY A 546 33.80 12.79 -51.16
CA GLY A 546 34.95 13.39 -51.86
C GLY A 546 34.83 13.31 -53.38
N LEU A 547 34.38 12.18 -53.93
CA LEU A 547 34.10 12.05 -55.36
C LEU A 547 32.98 13.02 -55.80
N SER A 548 31.90 13.10 -55.03
CA SER A 548 30.79 14.02 -55.33
C SER A 548 31.24 15.49 -55.33
N HIS A 549 32.07 15.90 -54.37
CA HIS A 549 32.68 17.23 -54.34
C HIS A 549 33.60 17.46 -55.55
N THR A 550 34.38 16.44 -55.97
CA THR A 550 35.25 16.52 -57.15
C THR A 550 34.46 16.77 -58.43
N TYR A 551 33.35 16.04 -58.64
CA TYR A 551 32.48 16.22 -59.80
C TYR A 551 31.79 17.59 -59.84
N LEU A 552 31.60 18.23 -58.68
CA LEU A 552 31.06 19.58 -58.57
C LEU A 552 32.14 20.67 -58.61
N GLY A 553 33.43 20.32 -58.66
CA GLY A 553 34.54 21.28 -58.63
C GLY A 553 34.83 21.87 -57.24
N HIS A 554 34.26 21.29 -56.17
CA HIS A 554 34.50 21.67 -54.78
C HIS A 554 35.80 21.03 -54.27
N TYR A 555 36.92 21.42 -54.88
CA TYR A 555 38.24 20.83 -54.65
C TYR A 555 38.74 20.90 -53.19
N PRO A 556 38.57 22.01 -52.44
CA PRO A 556 38.99 22.08 -51.04
C PRO A 556 38.26 21.07 -50.14
N GLU A 557 36.95 20.91 -50.31
CA GLU A 557 36.11 19.99 -49.57
C GLU A 557 36.43 18.54 -49.90
N ALA A 558 36.63 18.24 -51.19
CA ALA A 558 37.05 16.92 -51.64
C ALA A 558 38.45 16.53 -51.12
N ALA A 559 39.40 17.47 -51.08
CA ALA A 559 40.71 17.25 -50.46
C ALA A 559 40.59 16.92 -48.96
N ASN A 560 39.69 17.60 -48.24
CA ASN A 560 39.42 17.29 -46.83
C ASN A 560 38.90 15.86 -46.64
N ASP A 561 37.98 15.44 -47.51
CA ASP A 561 37.39 14.11 -47.48
C ASP A 561 38.40 13.00 -47.78
N TYR A 562 39.26 13.18 -48.77
CA TYR A 562 40.32 12.21 -49.05
C TYR A 562 41.38 12.17 -47.95
N GLN A 563 41.67 13.29 -47.29
CA GLN A 563 42.55 13.30 -46.12
C GLN A 563 41.91 12.56 -44.94
N ARG A 564 40.62 12.77 -44.67
CA ARG A 564 39.87 12.01 -43.65
C ARG A 564 39.81 10.52 -43.99
N LEU A 565 39.61 10.18 -45.25
CA LEU A 565 39.64 8.80 -45.75
C LEU A 565 40.98 8.13 -45.48
N ALA A 566 42.11 8.77 -45.82
CA ALA A 566 43.45 8.23 -45.60
C ALA A 566 43.75 7.99 -44.10
N ASN A 567 43.18 8.83 -43.23
CA ASN A 567 43.34 8.73 -41.77
C ASN A 567 42.42 7.69 -41.12
N THR A 568 41.26 7.38 -41.72
CA THR A 568 40.23 6.51 -41.14
C THR A 568 40.18 5.11 -41.76
N ALA A 569 40.66 4.95 -43.00
CA ALA A 569 40.68 3.67 -43.69
C ALA A 569 41.72 2.71 -43.08
N THR A 570 41.27 1.53 -42.68
CA THR A 570 42.15 0.39 -42.33
C THR A 570 42.52 -0.46 -43.54
N ASP A 571 41.82 -0.28 -44.66
CA ASP A 571 42.05 -0.96 -45.93
C ASP A 571 43.14 -0.25 -46.74
N GLU A 572 44.19 -0.99 -47.12
CA GLU A 572 45.33 -0.45 -47.85
C GLU A 572 44.96 0.07 -49.25
N HIS A 573 44.06 -0.61 -49.96
CA HIS A 573 43.60 -0.19 -51.28
C HIS A 573 42.85 1.14 -51.20
N LEU A 574 42.00 1.30 -50.19
CA LEU A 574 41.23 2.52 -49.98
C LEU A 574 42.12 3.71 -49.60
N ARG A 575 43.18 3.46 -48.82
CA ARG A 575 44.19 4.47 -48.49
C ARG A 575 44.99 4.90 -49.73
N LEU A 576 45.43 3.95 -50.56
CA LEU A 576 46.13 4.24 -51.81
C LEU A 576 45.24 5.02 -52.79
N ALA A 577 43.95 4.70 -52.85
CA ALA A 577 42.99 5.47 -53.63
C ALA A 577 42.87 6.92 -53.10
N ALA A 578 42.79 7.11 -51.78
CA ALA A 578 42.76 8.43 -51.16
C ALA A 578 44.00 9.27 -51.55
N ASP A 579 45.20 8.70 -51.47
CA ASP A 579 46.46 9.37 -51.83
C ASP A 579 46.55 9.70 -53.33
N HIS A 580 45.97 8.86 -54.19
CA HIS A 580 45.86 9.13 -55.62
C HIS A 580 44.94 10.32 -55.88
N TYR A 581 43.71 10.29 -55.36
CA TYR A 581 42.74 11.36 -55.59
C TYR A 581 43.16 12.69 -54.93
N LEU A 582 43.83 12.65 -53.78
CA LEU A 582 44.35 13.86 -53.13
C LEU A 582 45.42 14.55 -53.98
N ARG A 583 46.32 13.79 -54.62
CA ARG A 583 47.31 14.35 -55.57
C ARG A 583 46.63 14.95 -56.80
N GLU A 584 45.63 14.26 -57.33
CA GLU A 584 44.90 14.73 -58.50
C GLU A 584 44.11 16.00 -58.21
N ILE A 585 43.46 16.10 -57.06
CA ILE A 585 42.78 17.34 -56.65
C ILE A 585 43.75 18.48 -56.46
N ASN A 586 44.91 18.26 -55.82
CA ASN A 586 45.90 19.32 -55.64
C ASN A 586 46.44 19.84 -56.99
N ARG A 587 46.53 18.97 -58.00
CA ARG A 587 46.84 19.37 -59.38
C ARG A 587 45.72 20.23 -59.97
N LEU A 588 44.47 19.77 -59.89
CA LEU A 588 43.29 20.47 -60.42
C LEU A 588 42.99 21.80 -59.70
N ALA A 589 43.31 21.90 -58.41
CA ALA A 589 43.18 23.12 -57.62
C ALA A 589 44.26 24.15 -57.99
N GLY A 590 45.50 23.70 -58.25
CA GLY A 590 46.60 24.56 -58.70
C GLY A 590 46.45 25.08 -60.13
N GLU A 591 45.75 24.36 -61.00
CA GLU A 591 45.42 24.81 -62.37
C GLU A 591 44.30 25.86 -62.40
N ASN A 592 43.51 26.02 -61.33
CA ASN A 592 42.35 26.93 -61.24
C ASN A 592 42.57 28.19 -60.38
N THR A 593 43.77 28.41 -59.82
CA THR A 593 44.14 29.70 -59.22
C THR A 593 44.56 30.67 -60.32
N PRO A 594 43.89 31.82 -60.51
CA PRO A 594 44.43 32.85 -61.40
C PRO A 594 45.76 33.34 -60.81
N GLU A 595 46.82 33.35 -61.62
CA GLU A 595 48.08 33.99 -61.22
C GLU A 595 47.82 35.45 -60.80
N PRO A 596 48.54 35.96 -59.78
CA PRO A 596 48.26 37.22 -59.11
C PRO A 596 48.29 38.46 -60.02
#